data_AF-A0AAV6C2W8-F1
#
_entry.id   AF-A0AAV6C2W8-F1
#
_cell.length_a   1.000
_cell.length_b   1.000
_cell.length_c   1.000
_cell.angle_alpha   90.00
_cell.angle_beta   90.00
_cell.angle_gamma   90.00
#
_symmetry.space_group_name_H-M   'P 1'
#
loop_
_entity.id
_entity.type
_entity.pdbx_description
1 polymer ?
#
loop_
_entity_poly.entity_id
_entity_poly.type
_entity_poly.pdbx_seq_one_letter_code
_entity_poly.pdbx_strand_id
1 'polypeptide(L)'
;MPTRDGLRLRATSDLANFHVFTDASGEVRYRVRIAADARPASATEVVKRYIVTARATEAGIQFESRLDPRDARASVRVDCEIHVPRNYSLEISTRAGNIDTQDINGKVVLVTGGGNITTGKIGHSAGEDEESLSARLETQGGHIVVGNVAGGLRATTEGGHITAGDIGGEAELHTGGGHIRVGSIGGDAQVETGGGNILIGRAGGDVFASTVGGQVSFGEVSGSLHARTGGGAIRIARSTGPTLVESSHGSIMLTDAEGPLRASTSFGTITAWIAEAERTGRRGVAPSELDSTQGDIIVYLPRELSVTIDAIVAQGGLSHIVADPDIPIKISYPGVSGSGPVRAECEMNGGGELLHLRVLSGNIILKLSDAQAAFRTAAQEMDQLREQMEAQTRMLAQSDSEAPMGFPPPPELPQPPEPLQPPAAPEQFQSRFDQLTDRVEEFFWGGIEVDSDTQQKKLVHKVEAVYPDLARQAGIEGTVVLRLEIDKDGTVRGMKVLSGEPVLAQAAMDAVEHWRYAPTVLNGRPVNVLTSVSIEFHLK
;
A
#
# COMPACT_ATOMS: atom_id res chain seq x y z
N MET A 1 12.33 38.14 -16.77
CA MET A 1 13.42 37.80 -17.72
C MET A 1 12.78 37.03 -18.86
N PRO A 2 12.86 37.52 -20.11
CA PRO A 2 12.14 36.91 -21.22
C PRO A 2 12.62 35.48 -21.49
N THR A 3 11.69 34.60 -21.83
CA THR A 3 11.98 33.22 -22.17
C THR A 3 10.95 32.63 -23.14
N ARG A 4 11.10 31.34 -23.47
CA ARG A 4 10.19 30.58 -24.34
C ARG A 4 9.99 29.17 -23.77
N ASP A 5 8.84 28.58 -24.09
CA ASP A 5 8.52 27.20 -23.75
C ASP A 5 9.59 26.22 -24.27
N GLY A 6 9.73 25.09 -23.57
CA GLY A 6 10.70 24.03 -23.87
C GLY A 6 12.12 24.28 -23.38
N LEU A 7 12.39 25.43 -22.75
CA LEU A 7 13.69 25.73 -22.14
C LEU A 7 13.77 25.21 -20.70
N ARG A 8 14.94 25.39 -20.08
CA ARG A 8 15.24 24.89 -18.73
C ARG A 8 15.62 25.99 -17.75
N LEU A 9 15.16 25.86 -16.50
CA LEU A 9 15.68 26.59 -15.36
C LEU A 9 16.75 25.74 -14.68
N ARG A 10 17.97 26.28 -14.54
CA ARG A 10 19.02 25.72 -13.70
C ARG A 10 19.21 26.59 -12.46
N ALA A 11 18.82 26.10 -11.30
CA ALA A 11 18.95 26.82 -10.04
C ALA A 11 19.89 26.09 -9.08
N THR A 12 20.93 26.77 -8.61
CA THR A 12 21.89 26.22 -7.63
C THR A 12 21.94 27.10 -6.39
N SER A 13 21.88 26.49 -5.20
CA SER A 13 22.07 27.20 -3.94
C SER A 13 22.76 26.37 -2.86
N ASP A 14 23.38 27.04 -1.90
CA ASP A 14 23.89 26.39 -0.69
C ASP A 14 22.77 26.19 0.36
N LEU A 15 21.89 27.18 0.52
CA LEU A 15 20.98 27.26 1.68
C LEU A 15 19.54 27.63 1.32
N ALA A 16 19.25 27.92 0.05
CA ALA A 16 17.93 28.43 -0.31
C ALA A 16 16.86 27.34 -0.30
N ASN A 17 15.71 27.68 0.27
CA ASN A 17 14.44 27.06 -0.04
C ASN A 17 13.98 27.55 -1.41
N PHE A 18 13.60 26.65 -2.29
CA PHE A 18 13.07 26.98 -3.60
C PHE A 18 11.57 26.73 -3.63
N HIS A 19 10.81 27.76 -3.97
CA HIS A 19 9.39 27.67 -4.25
C HIS A 19 9.16 28.03 -5.72
N VAL A 20 8.90 27.02 -6.54
CA VAL A 20 8.70 27.17 -7.99
C VAL A 20 7.22 27.14 -8.32
N PHE A 21 6.73 28.25 -8.85
CA PHE A 21 5.37 28.43 -9.32
C PHE A 21 5.32 28.34 -10.84
N THR A 22 4.29 27.71 -11.38
CA THR A 22 4.07 27.69 -12.81
C THR A 22 3.00 28.68 -13.22
N ASP A 23 3.33 29.55 -14.18
CA ASP A 23 2.40 30.49 -14.78
C ASP A 23 2.42 30.39 -16.32
N ALA A 24 1.46 31.05 -16.96
CA ALA A 24 1.37 31.12 -18.42
C ALA A 24 2.12 32.35 -18.96
N SER A 25 3.22 32.76 -18.31
CA SER A 25 3.97 33.93 -18.73
C SER A 25 5.17 33.53 -19.61
N GLY A 26 5.49 34.34 -20.61
CA GLY A 26 6.69 34.19 -21.44
C GLY A 26 7.96 34.70 -20.74
N GLU A 27 7.96 34.78 -19.42
CA GLU A 27 9.07 35.30 -18.64
C GLU A 27 9.30 34.46 -17.39
N VAL A 28 10.54 34.42 -16.92
CA VAL A 28 10.85 33.97 -15.56
C VAL A 28 10.96 35.18 -14.65
N ARG A 29 10.23 35.14 -13.54
CA ARG A 29 10.29 36.14 -12.47
C ARG A 29 10.80 35.47 -11.22
N TYR A 30 11.65 36.16 -10.46
CA TYR A 30 12.16 35.62 -9.21
C TYR A 30 12.13 36.68 -8.12
N ARG A 31 11.91 36.25 -6.88
CA ARG A 31 12.00 37.06 -5.67
C ARG A 31 12.83 36.27 -4.66
N VAL A 32 13.90 36.89 -4.16
CA VAL A 32 14.73 36.31 -3.11
C VAL A 32 14.50 37.09 -1.82
N ARG A 33 14.09 36.39 -0.77
CA ARG A 33 14.01 36.93 0.59
C ARG A 33 15.17 36.33 1.39
N ILE A 34 15.92 37.20 2.06
CA ILE A 34 17.07 36.81 2.88
C ILE A 34 16.79 37.33 4.28
N ALA A 35 16.79 36.44 5.26
CA ALA A 35 16.67 36.75 6.67
C ALA A 35 17.91 36.22 7.40
N ALA A 36 18.53 37.04 8.24
CA ALA A 36 19.68 36.63 9.04
C ALA A 36 19.38 36.92 10.52
N ASP A 37 19.51 35.90 11.37
CA ASP A 37 19.40 36.04 12.81
C ASP A 37 20.77 36.39 13.39
N ALA A 38 21.03 37.70 13.44
CA ALA A 38 22.25 38.28 13.99
C ALA A 38 21.96 39.67 14.58
N ARG A 39 22.90 40.19 15.38
CA ARG A 39 22.83 41.60 15.83
C ARG A 39 22.68 42.52 14.62
N PRO A 40 21.89 43.61 14.68
CA PRO A 40 21.47 44.39 13.50
C PRO A 40 22.61 44.86 12.58
N ALA A 41 23.76 45.22 13.16
CA ALA A 41 24.96 45.62 12.41
C ALA A 41 25.57 44.45 11.62
N SER A 42 25.64 43.25 12.21
CA SER A 42 26.15 42.04 11.57
C SER A 42 25.16 41.45 10.57
N ALA A 43 23.85 41.48 10.85
CA ALA A 43 22.82 41.01 9.93
C ALA A 43 22.84 41.77 8.59
N THR A 44 23.03 43.09 8.65
CA THR A 44 23.12 43.94 7.45
C THR A 44 24.35 43.60 6.60
N GLU A 45 25.48 43.26 7.23
CA GLU A 45 26.69 42.85 6.49
C GLU A 45 26.52 41.48 5.83
N VAL A 46 25.91 40.52 6.52
CA VAL A 46 25.62 39.18 5.97
C VAL A 46 24.71 39.26 4.76
N VAL A 47 23.63 40.06 4.83
CA VAL A 47 22.72 40.26 3.70
C VAL A 47 23.43 40.93 2.51
N LYS A 48 24.31 41.92 2.76
CA LYS A 48 25.07 42.60 1.70
C LYS A 48 26.08 41.69 0.99
N ARG A 49 26.58 40.67 1.67
CA ARG A 49 27.56 39.71 1.13
C ARG A 49 26.93 38.48 0.48
N TYR A 50 25.62 38.30 0.61
CA TYR A 50 24.91 37.24 -0.07
C TYR A 50 24.85 37.53 -1.58
N ILE A 51 25.32 36.58 -2.39
CA ILE A 51 25.44 36.76 -3.84
C ILE A 51 24.30 36.03 -4.53
N VAL A 52 23.52 36.77 -5.32
CA VAL A 52 22.49 36.23 -6.21
C VAL A 52 22.83 36.64 -7.63
N THR A 53 22.96 35.66 -8.52
CA THR A 53 23.16 35.89 -9.96
C THR A 53 22.11 35.15 -10.76
N ALA A 54 21.37 35.88 -11.57
CA ALA A 54 20.47 35.32 -12.58
C ALA A 54 20.98 35.73 -13.98
N ARG A 55 21.10 34.77 -14.90
CA ARG A 55 21.57 35.01 -16.27
C ARG A 55 20.72 34.23 -17.27
N ALA A 56 20.36 34.87 -18.38
CA ALA A 56 19.79 34.19 -19.52
C ALA A 56 20.90 33.51 -20.34
N THR A 57 20.62 32.30 -20.79
CA THR A 57 21.51 31.44 -21.60
C THR A 57 20.70 30.89 -22.78
N GLU A 58 21.37 30.30 -23.78
CA GLU A 58 20.67 29.69 -24.92
C GLU A 58 19.74 28.52 -24.50
N ALA A 59 20.10 27.83 -23.42
CA ALA A 59 19.33 26.73 -22.86
C ALA A 59 18.16 27.17 -21.94
N GLY A 60 18.07 28.46 -21.58
CA GLY A 60 17.09 28.96 -20.61
C GLY A 60 17.74 29.86 -19.57
N ILE A 61 17.42 29.68 -18.29
CA ILE A 61 17.83 30.61 -17.24
C ILE A 61 18.68 29.89 -16.19
N GLN A 62 19.81 30.51 -15.86
CA GLN A 62 20.68 30.08 -14.79
C GLN A 62 20.52 31.01 -13.59
N PHE A 63 20.14 30.45 -12.45
CA PHE A 63 20.03 31.11 -11.16
C PHE A 63 21.04 30.49 -10.20
N GLU A 64 21.87 31.31 -9.58
CA GLU A 64 22.84 30.86 -8.59
C GLU A 64 22.76 31.78 -7.37
N SER A 65 22.69 31.18 -6.19
CA SER A 65 22.74 31.92 -4.94
C SER A 65 23.67 31.27 -3.92
N ARG A 66 24.62 32.02 -3.39
CA ARG A 66 25.66 31.51 -2.49
C ARG A 66 25.90 32.41 -1.31
N LEU A 67 26.17 31.79 -0.16
CA LEU A 67 26.59 32.50 1.05
C LEU A 67 28.11 32.69 1.02
N ASP A 68 28.61 33.83 1.48
CA ASP A 68 30.05 34.01 1.65
C ASP A 68 30.55 33.04 2.75
N PRO A 69 31.63 32.26 2.51
CA PRO A 69 32.16 31.32 3.50
C PRO A 69 32.48 31.95 4.86
N ARG A 70 32.77 33.25 4.91
CA ARG A 70 33.03 34.00 6.15
C ARG A 70 31.80 34.08 7.05
N ASP A 71 30.62 34.03 6.45
CA ASP A 71 29.33 34.18 7.13
C ASP A 71 28.65 32.82 7.38
N ALA A 72 29.35 31.71 7.12
CA ALA A 72 28.83 30.34 7.30
C ALA A 72 28.39 29.99 8.74
N ARG A 73 28.80 30.79 9.74
CA ARG A 73 28.37 30.64 11.14
C ARG A 73 27.10 31.43 11.48
N ALA A 74 26.65 32.32 10.60
CA ALA A 74 25.41 33.07 10.81
C ALA A 74 24.20 32.19 10.51
N SER A 75 23.15 32.31 11.32
CA SER A 75 21.86 31.69 11.02
C SER A 75 21.19 32.50 9.92
N VAL A 76 21.26 32.01 8.68
CA VAL A 76 20.69 32.67 7.50
C VAL A 76 19.62 31.78 6.89
N ARG A 77 18.44 32.34 6.68
CA ARG A 77 17.34 31.73 5.93
C ARG A 77 17.20 32.45 4.59
N VAL A 78 17.12 31.68 3.51
CA VAL A 78 16.93 32.22 2.17
C VAL A 78 15.75 31.52 1.53
N ASP A 79 14.78 32.31 1.08
CA ASP A 79 13.59 31.83 0.39
C ASP A 79 13.58 32.42 -1.03
N CYS A 80 13.61 31.54 -2.03
CA CYS A 80 13.62 31.87 -3.45
C CYS A 80 12.27 31.49 -4.06
N GLU A 81 11.42 32.49 -4.31
CA GLU A 81 10.20 32.33 -5.09
C GLU A 81 10.54 32.52 -6.58
N ILE A 82 10.35 31.49 -7.42
CA ILE A 82 10.63 31.55 -8.86
C ILE A 82 9.36 31.18 -9.63
N HIS A 83 8.92 32.06 -10.52
CA HIS A 83 7.83 31.80 -11.45
C HIS A 83 8.40 31.43 -12.81
N VAL A 84 7.97 30.29 -13.35
CA VAL A 84 8.39 29.76 -14.66
C VAL A 84 7.17 29.40 -15.52
N PRO A 85 7.32 29.33 -16.85
CA PRO A 85 6.29 28.75 -17.72
C PRO A 85 5.96 27.30 -17.33
N ARG A 86 4.76 26.81 -17.66
CA ARG A 86 4.39 25.39 -17.40
C ARG A 86 5.23 24.39 -18.18
N ASN A 87 5.57 24.69 -19.43
CA ASN A 87 6.31 23.79 -20.33
C ASN A 87 7.82 24.03 -20.20
N TYR A 88 8.34 23.92 -18.98
CA TYR A 88 9.73 24.20 -18.66
C TYR A 88 10.37 22.98 -17.99
N SER A 89 11.65 22.74 -18.26
CA SER A 89 12.40 21.73 -17.52
C SER A 89 13.11 22.37 -16.32
N LEU A 90 13.18 21.64 -15.20
CA LEU A 90 13.78 22.12 -13.96
C LEU A 90 15.03 21.31 -13.62
N GLU A 91 16.14 21.98 -13.33
CA GLU A 91 17.30 21.41 -12.66
C GLU A 91 17.62 22.28 -11.45
N ILE A 92 17.23 21.82 -10.26
CA ILE A 92 17.38 22.57 -9.00
C ILE A 92 18.24 21.76 -8.05
N SER A 93 19.30 22.39 -7.55
CA SER A 93 20.18 21.80 -6.56
C SER A 93 20.35 22.74 -5.36
N THR A 94 20.09 22.23 -4.17
CA THR A 94 20.35 22.95 -2.91
C THR A 94 21.09 22.04 -1.93
N ARG A 95 21.94 22.58 -1.05
CA ARG A 95 22.62 21.71 -0.06
C ARG A 95 21.76 21.45 1.17
N ALA A 96 20.90 22.37 1.58
CA ALA A 96 20.12 22.21 2.82
C ALA A 96 18.64 22.59 2.71
N GLY A 97 18.26 23.42 1.74
CA GLY A 97 16.89 23.94 1.66
C GLY A 97 15.87 22.94 1.13
N ASN A 98 14.59 23.26 1.34
CA ASN A 98 13.49 22.54 0.72
C ASN A 98 13.32 22.94 -0.74
N ILE A 99 12.77 22.03 -1.54
CA ILE A 99 12.40 22.31 -2.93
C ILE A 99 10.92 21.99 -3.08
N ASP A 100 10.11 23.02 -3.29
CA ASP A 100 8.68 22.89 -3.55
C ASP A 100 8.39 23.38 -4.97
N THR A 101 7.76 22.54 -5.79
CA THR A 101 7.37 22.90 -7.17
C THR A 101 5.91 22.59 -7.43
N GLN A 102 5.23 23.44 -8.20
CA GLN A 102 3.90 23.15 -8.73
C GLN A 102 3.97 22.12 -9.88
N ASP A 103 2.87 21.93 -10.60
CA ASP A 103 2.79 21.06 -11.77
C ASP A 103 3.71 21.57 -12.88
N ILE A 104 4.54 20.67 -13.44
CA ILE A 104 5.56 20.96 -14.45
C ILE A 104 5.39 20.03 -15.66
N ASN A 105 5.23 20.63 -16.85
CA ASN A 105 5.09 19.91 -18.11
C ASN A 105 6.45 19.70 -18.80
N GLY A 106 7.45 19.23 -18.07
CA GLY A 106 8.84 19.10 -18.52
C GLY A 106 9.62 18.12 -17.67
N LYS A 107 10.92 17.94 -17.98
CA LYS A 107 11.81 17.08 -17.19
C LYS A 107 12.22 17.78 -15.91
N VAL A 108 12.27 17.04 -14.81
CA VAL A 108 12.53 17.58 -13.48
C VAL A 108 13.70 16.84 -12.82
N VAL A 109 14.71 17.59 -12.41
CA VAL A 109 15.86 17.09 -11.64
C VAL A 109 15.98 17.95 -10.39
N LEU A 110 15.59 17.41 -9.23
CA LEU A 110 15.61 18.12 -7.95
C LEU A 110 16.53 17.38 -6.99
N VAL A 111 17.55 18.07 -6.49
CA VAL A 111 18.56 17.50 -5.59
C VAL A 111 18.69 18.38 -4.36
N THR A 112 18.53 17.81 -3.17
CA THR A 112 18.76 18.49 -1.90
C THR A 112 19.66 17.68 -0.97
N GLY A 113 20.56 18.31 -0.22
CA GLY A 113 21.39 17.58 0.74
C GLY A 113 20.65 17.24 2.04
N GLY A 114 19.59 17.97 2.40
CA GLY A 114 18.91 17.73 3.68
C GLY A 114 17.46 18.20 3.78
N GLY A 115 16.97 18.95 2.80
CA GLY A 115 15.58 19.41 2.78
C GLY A 115 14.63 18.37 2.19
N ASN A 116 13.34 18.69 2.27
CA ASN A 116 12.28 17.93 1.61
C ASN A 116 12.15 18.35 0.15
N ILE A 117 11.70 17.41 -0.68
CA ILE A 117 11.30 17.68 -2.06
C ILE A 117 9.80 17.43 -2.16
N THR A 118 9.04 18.47 -2.48
CA THR A 118 7.61 18.39 -2.79
C THR A 118 7.41 18.85 -4.22
N THR A 119 6.75 18.05 -5.03
CA THR A 119 6.45 18.40 -6.41
C THR A 119 5.04 17.96 -6.79
N GLY A 120 4.37 18.79 -7.60
CA GLY A 120 3.08 18.47 -8.18
C GLY A 120 3.18 17.37 -9.25
N LYS A 121 2.34 17.47 -10.26
CA LYS A 121 2.37 16.57 -11.43
C LYS A 121 3.58 16.89 -12.29
N ILE A 122 4.25 15.84 -12.78
CA ILE A 122 5.40 15.96 -13.68
C ILE A 122 5.05 15.24 -14.97
N GLY A 123 5.23 15.88 -16.12
CA GLY A 123 5.05 15.14 -17.37
C GLY A 123 5.29 15.94 -18.63
N HIS A 124 6.19 15.43 -19.47
CA HIS A 124 6.34 15.83 -20.85
C HIS A 124 5.66 14.78 -21.73
N SER A 125 4.55 15.12 -22.37
CA SER A 125 3.93 14.26 -23.39
C SER A 125 4.58 14.56 -24.75
N ALA A 126 5.66 13.86 -25.11
CA ALA A 126 6.09 13.74 -26.50
C ALA A 126 7.27 12.78 -26.70
N GLY A 127 7.11 11.86 -27.66
CA GLY A 127 8.20 11.28 -28.44
C GLY A 127 8.44 9.79 -28.20
N GLU A 128 8.50 9.02 -29.28
CA GLU A 128 8.78 7.58 -29.40
C GLU A 128 10.18 7.16 -28.92
N ASP A 129 10.78 7.86 -27.96
CA ASP A 129 12.05 7.48 -27.35
C ASP A 129 11.77 6.73 -26.04
N GLU A 130 11.83 5.40 -26.11
CA GLU A 130 11.57 4.37 -25.08
C GLU A 130 12.45 4.44 -23.81
N GLU A 131 13.11 5.56 -23.49
CA GLU A 131 14.03 5.69 -22.33
C GLU A 131 13.87 7.01 -21.53
N SER A 132 12.69 7.63 -21.58
CA SER A 132 12.49 8.99 -21.06
C SER A 132 12.17 9.07 -19.56
N LEU A 133 13.21 8.95 -18.72
CA LEU A 133 13.16 9.41 -17.32
C LEU A 133 12.61 10.85 -17.26
N SER A 134 11.46 11.04 -16.60
CA SER A 134 10.76 12.32 -16.50
C SER A 134 11.14 13.08 -15.24
N ALA A 135 11.41 12.37 -14.14
CA ALA A 135 11.73 12.95 -12.85
C ALA A 135 12.91 12.23 -12.17
N ARG A 136 13.90 12.99 -11.71
CA ARG A 136 14.98 12.54 -10.82
C ARG A 136 14.98 13.37 -9.54
N LEU A 137 14.67 12.74 -8.41
CA LEU A 137 14.51 13.39 -7.12
C LEU A 137 15.47 12.77 -6.12
N GLU A 138 16.37 13.55 -5.54
CA GLU A 138 17.38 13.05 -4.60
C GLU A 138 17.45 13.91 -3.34
N THR A 139 17.38 13.27 -2.18
CA THR A 139 17.63 13.92 -0.89
C THR A 139 18.48 13.02 0.01
N GLN A 140 19.29 13.55 0.92
CA GLN A 140 19.92 12.69 1.92
C GLN A 140 18.98 12.48 3.12
N GLY A 141 18.47 13.56 3.71
CA GLY A 141 17.67 13.46 4.94
C GLY A 141 16.15 13.60 4.78
N GLY A 142 15.69 14.29 3.73
CA GLY A 142 14.30 14.74 3.65
C GLY A 142 13.34 13.73 3.03
N HIS A 143 12.06 14.08 3.09
CA HIS A 143 10.98 13.34 2.44
C HIS A 143 10.84 13.77 0.99
N ILE A 144 10.48 12.81 0.13
CA ILE A 144 10.14 13.07 -1.26
C ILE A 144 8.65 12.82 -1.42
N VAL A 145 7.92 13.85 -1.83
CA VAL A 145 6.51 13.78 -2.20
C VAL A 145 6.36 14.25 -3.63
N VAL A 146 5.90 13.36 -4.51
CA VAL A 146 5.67 13.66 -5.92
C VAL A 146 4.24 13.30 -6.30
N GLY A 147 3.62 14.16 -7.10
CA GLY A 147 2.33 13.91 -7.72
C GLY A 147 2.37 12.79 -8.75
N ASN A 148 1.51 12.89 -9.77
CA ASN A 148 1.51 11.94 -10.88
C ASN A 148 2.67 12.26 -11.83
N VAL A 149 3.40 11.23 -12.25
CA VAL A 149 4.51 11.32 -13.19
C VAL A 149 4.11 10.62 -14.48
N ALA A 150 4.08 11.36 -15.59
CA ALA A 150 3.64 10.81 -16.88
C ALA A 150 4.61 9.76 -17.47
N GLY A 151 5.91 9.86 -17.18
CA GLY A 151 6.94 8.91 -17.61
C GLY A 151 7.67 8.27 -16.43
N GLY A 152 8.97 8.01 -16.57
CA GLY A 152 9.75 7.35 -15.53
C GLY A 152 10.11 8.25 -14.33
N LEU A 153 10.20 7.67 -13.14
CA LEU A 153 10.57 8.33 -11.89
C LEU A 153 11.76 7.62 -11.22
N ARG A 154 12.81 8.37 -10.91
CA ARG A 154 13.88 7.95 -10.00
C ARG A 154 13.83 8.80 -8.74
N ALA A 155 13.63 8.18 -7.58
CA ALA A 155 13.61 8.86 -6.29
C ALA A 155 14.51 8.16 -5.26
N THR A 156 15.41 8.91 -4.64
CA THR A 156 16.37 8.37 -3.66
C THR A 156 16.41 9.24 -2.40
N THR A 157 16.30 8.61 -1.23
CA THR A 157 16.46 9.25 0.08
C THR A 157 17.22 8.37 1.07
N GLU A 158 18.09 8.90 1.93
CA GLU A 158 18.76 8.04 2.94
C GLU A 158 17.86 7.82 4.16
N GLY A 159 17.15 8.85 4.63
CA GLY A 159 16.35 8.78 5.86
C GLY A 159 14.84 8.97 5.69
N GLY A 160 14.40 9.55 4.58
CA GLY A 160 13.02 10.02 4.44
C GLY A 160 12.06 9.01 3.82
N HIS A 161 10.77 9.36 3.85
CA HIS A 161 9.73 8.64 3.14
C HIS A 161 9.67 9.08 1.68
N ILE A 162 9.31 8.14 0.80
CA ILE A 162 8.98 8.42 -0.59
C ILE A 162 7.49 8.18 -0.77
N THR A 163 6.77 9.22 -1.20
CA THR A 163 5.37 9.12 -1.60
C THR A 163 5.24 9.59 -3.04
N ALA A 164 4.79 8.71 -3.92
CA ALA A 164 4.57 9.00 -5.31
C ALA A 164 3.12 8.70 -5.71
N GLY A 165 2.58 9.49 -6.64
CA GLY A 165 1.27 9.22 -7.21
C GLY A 165 1.28 8.12 -8.26
N ASP A 166 0.61 8.37 -9.37
CA ASP A 166 0.62 7.46 -10.52
C ASP A 166 1.87 7.70 -11.36
N ILE A 167 2.65 6.66 -11.62
CA ILE A 167 3.85 6.68 -12.44
C ILE A 167 3.53 5.95 -13.75
N GLY A 168 3.54 6.66 -14.87
CA GLY A 168 3.19 6.10 -16.17
C GLY A 168 4.27 5.20 -16.78
N GLY A 169 5.54 5.39 -16.41
CA GLY A 169 6.68 4.60 -16.89
C GLY A 169 7.39 3.79 -15.80
N GLU A 170 8.70 3.62 -15.96
CA GLU A 170 9.57 2.91 -15.00
C GLU A 170 9.72 3.66 -13.67
N ALA A 171 9.84 2.93 -12.56
CA ALA A 171 9.99 3.49 -11.23
C ALA A 171 11.21 2.91 -10.51
N GLU A 172 12.15 3.77 -10.11
CA GLU A 172 13.33 3.39 -9.32
C GLU A 172 13.31 4.16 -8.00
N LEU A 173 12.87 3.49 -6.92
CA LEU A 173 12.60 4.12 -5.63
C LEU A 173 13.44 3.48 -4.53
N HIS A 174 14.31 4.26 -3.91
CA HIS A 174 15.24 3.78 -2.89
C HIS A 174 15.17 4.64 -1.63
N THR A 175 14.98 4.01 -0.48
CA THR A 175 15.09 4.68 0.84
C THR A 175 15.95 3.91 1.84
N GLY A 176 16.82 4.58 2.58
CA GLY A 176 17.63 3.92 3.61
C GLY A 176 16.85 3.50 4.86
N GLY A 177 15.68 4.09 5.14
CA GLY A 177 14.89 3.72 6.33
C GLY A 177 13.42 4.13 6.34
N GLY A 178 12.96 4.90 5.35
CA GLY A 178 11.58 5.36 5.31
C GLY A 178 10.61 4.38 4.65
N HIS A 179 9.31 4.69 4.77
CA HIS A 179 8.26 4.05 3.98
C HIS A 179 8.30 4.50 2.52
N ILE A 180 7.96 3.57 1.63
CA ILE A 180 7.68 3.87 0.22
C ILE A 180 6.20 3.62 -0.03
N ARG A 181 5.50 4.62 -0.57
CA ARG A 181 4.10 4.52 -1.00
C ARG A 181 3.96 4.99 -2.44
N VAL A 182 3.31 4.17 -3.26
CA VAL A 182 3.06 4.46 -4.67
C VAL A 182 1.62 4.11 -5.04
N GLY A 183 0.96 4.98 -5.80
CA GLY A 183 -0.40 4.75 -6.29
C GLY A 183 -0.45 3.63 -7.32
N SER A 184 0.01 3.91 -8.53
CA SER A 184 0.14 2.93 -9.61
C SER A 184 1.44 3.07 -10.37
N ILE A 185 2.00 1.97 -10.86
CA ILE A 185 3.18 1.95 -11.72
C ILE A 185 2.82 1.27 -13.03
N GLY A 186 2.98 1.98 -14.14
CA GLY A 186 2.67 1.49 -15.48
C GLY A 186 3.74 0.59 -16.07
N GLY A 187 5.03 0.90 -15.84
CA GLY A 187 6.18 0.14 -16.31
C GLY A 187 6.84 -0.72 -15.21
N ASP A 188 8.11 -1.04 -15.42
CA ASP A 188 8.91 -1.84 -14.49
C ASP A 188 9.28 -1.03 -13.24
N ALA A 189 9.36 -1.70 -12.09
CA ALA A 189 9.64 -1.06 -10.82
C ALA A 189 10.73 -1.75 -10.02
N GLN A 190 11.71 -0.98 -9.55
CA GLN A 190 12.65 -1.38 -8.52
C GLN A 190 12.42 -0.53 -7.27
N VAL A 191 11.99 -1.18 -6.19
CA VAL A 191 11.58 -0.53 -4.95
C VAL A 191 12.29 -1.14 -3.75
N GLU A 192 13.16 -0.36 -3.09
CA GLU A 192 14.00 -0.86 -2.01
C GLU A 192 13.93 0.05 -0.78
N THR A 193 13.79 -0.55 0.40
CA THR A 193 13.86 0.17 1.68
C THR A 193 14.69 -0.56 2.72
N GLY A 194 15.52 0.17 3.45
CA GLY A 194 16.35 -0.39 4.52
C GLY A 194 15.58 -0.80 5.78
N GLY A 195 14.32 -0.39 5.96
CA GLY A 195 13.54 -0.76 7.15
C GLY A 195 12.07 -0.37 7.16
N GLY A 196 11.61 0.47 6.24
CA GLY A 196 10.22 0.87 6.17
C GLY A 196 9.34 -0.14 5.43
N ASN A 197 8.03 0.12 5.50
CA ASN A 197 7.01 -0.58 4.72
C ASN A 197 7.00 -0.11 3.26
N ILE A 198 6.73 -1.05 2.35
CA ILE A 198 6.46 -0.78 0.94
C ILE A 198 4.97 -1.01 0.69
N LEU A 199 4.29 0.00 0.12
CA LEU A 199 2.91 -0.10 -0.33
C LEU A 199 2.82 0.34 -1.79
N ILE A 200 2.37 -0.55 -2.66
CA ILE A 200 2.12 -0.27 -4.08
C ILE A 200 0.68 -0.66 -4.40
N GLY A 201 -0.13 0.29 -4.86
CA GLY A 201 -1.54 0.05 -5.17
C GLY A 201 -1.71 -0.86 -6.38
N ARG A 202 -1.18 -0.45 -7.54
CA ARG A 202 -1.22 -1.23 -8.78
C ARG A 202 0.17 -1.29 -9.44
N ALA A 203 0.55 -2.46 -9.93
CA ALA A 203 1.76 -2.70 -10.70
C ALA A 203 1.41 -3.32 -12.06
N GLY A 204 1.65 -2.57 -13.14
CA GLY A 204 1.41 -3.00 -14.52
C GLY A 204 2.55 -3.83 -15.11
N GLY A 205 3.80 -3.42 -14.87
CA GLY A 205 5.02 -4.09 -15.34
C GLY A 205 5.66 -5.03 -14.31
N ASP A 206 6.93 -5.37 -14.53
CA ASP A 206 7.68 -6.25 -13.64
C ASP A 206 8.17 -5.50 -12.40
N VAL A 207 7.96 -6.05 -11.21
CA VAL A 207 8.28 -5.39 -9.95
C VAL A 207 9.23 -6.20 -9.10
N PHE A 208 10.35 -5.57 -8.72
CA PHE A 208 11.24 -6.03 -7.68
C PHE A 208 11.07 -5.14 -6.44
N ALA A 209 10.57 -5.72 -5.34
CA ALA A 209 10.39 -5.02 -4.08
C ALA A 209 11.18 -5.70 -2.95
N SER A 210 12.01 -4.95 -2.23
CA SER A 210 12.78 -5.50 -1.12
C SER A 210 12.82 -4.61 0.12
N THR A 211 12.67 -5.22 1.29
CA THR A 211 12.83 -4.54 2.59
C THR A 211 13.54 -5.41 3.60
N VAL A 212 14.30 -4.82 4.52
CA VAL A 212 14.98 -5.58 5.58
C VAL A 212 14.02 -5.98 6.70
N GLY A 213 13.11 -5.09 7.10
CA GLY A 213 12.27 -5.31 8.29
C GLY A 213 10.80 -4.92 8.15
N GLY A 214 10.45 -4.17 7.10
CA GLY A 214 9.09 -3.69 6.92
C GLY A 214 8.15 -4.69 6.26
N GLN A 215 6.87 -4.36 6.28
CA GLN A 215 5.83 -5.06 5.54
C GLN A 215 5.87 -4.66 4.06
N VAL A 216 5.62 -5.62 3.18
CA VAL A 216 5.43 -5.38 1.74
C VAL A 216 3.97 -5.63 1.40
N SER A 217 3.32 -4.68 0.75
CA SER A 217 1.90 -4.77 0.41
C SER A 217 1.63 -4.31 -1.01
N PHE A 218 0.94 -5.16 -1.76
CA PHE A 218 0.56 -4.95 -3.15
C PHE A 218 -0.94 -5.12 -3.31
N GLY A 219 -1.63 -4.12 -3.87
CA GLY A 219 -3.04 -4.25 -4.24
C GLY A 219 -3.22 -5.20 -5.42
N GLU A 220 -2.85 -4.74 -6.61
CA GLU A 220 -3.00 -5.47 -7.87
C GLU A 220 -1.66 -5.55 -8.60
N VAL A 221 -1.30 -6.76 -9.04
CA VAL A 221 -0.07 -7.02 -9.79
C VAL A 221 -0.41 -7.74 -11.09
N SER A 222 -0.19 -7.06 -12.20
CA SER A 222 -0.42 -7.58 -13.54
C SER A 222 0.82 -8.28 -14.12
N GLY A 223 2.00 -7.69 -13.92
CA GLY A 223 3.29 -8.23 -14.37
C GLY A 223 3.93 -9.24 -13.41
N SER A 224 5.23 -9.50 -13.57
CA SER A 224 5.97 -10.42 -12.70
C SER A 224 6.32 -9.73 -11.38
N LEU A 225 6.11 -10.38 -10.24
CA LEU A 225 6.47 -9.86 -8.93
C LEU A 225 7.58 -10.66 -8.28
N HIS A 226 8.59 -9.97 -7.79
CA HIS A 226 9.58 -10.50 -6.87
C HIS A 226 9.60 -9.64 -5.60
N ALA A 227 9.01 -10.14 -4.52
CA ALA A 227 8.97 -9.44 -3.23
C ALA A 227 9.79 -10.15 -2.17
N ARG A 228 10.64 -9.42 -1.45
CA ARG A 228 11.49 -9.96 -0.38
C ARG A 228 11.39 -9.12 0.90
N THR A 229 11.25 -9.79 2.04
CA THR A 229 11.32 -9.13 3.36
C THR A 229 12.09 -9.95 4.39
N GLY A 230 12.89 -9.30 5.24
CA GLY A 230 13.59 -9.98 6.32
C GLY A 230 12.80 -10.13 7.63
N GLY A 231 11.77 -9.31 7.85
CA GLY A 231 11.07 -9.25 9.14
C GLY A 231 9.57 -8.94 9.11
N GLY A 232 9.03 -8.42 8.00
CA GLY A 232 7.62 -8.07 7.90
C GLY A 232 6.78 -9.11 7.17
N ALA A 233 5.47 -8.91 7.19
CA ALA A 233 4.54 -9.70 6.37
C ALA A 233 4.62 -9.29 4.89
N ILE A 234 4.31 -10.22 3.99
CA ILE A 234 4.05 -9.92 2.58
C ILE A 234 2.55 -10.11 2.34
N ARG A 235 1.88 -9.09 1.81
CA ARG A 235 0.45 -9.13 1.49
C ARG A 235 0.21 -8.76 0.02
N ILE A 236 -0.53 -9.59 -0.68
CA ILE A 236 -0.90 -9.38 -2.08
C ILE A 236 -2.41 -9.62 -2.22
N ALA A 237 -3.17 -8.63 -2.69
CA ALA A 237 -4.59 -8.84 -2.93
C ALA A 237 -4.81 -9.65 -4.19
N ARG A 238 -4.30 -9.18 -5.33
CA ARG A 238 -4.45 -9.85 -6.63
C ARG A 238 -3.12 -9.93 -7.36
N SER A 239 -2.80 -11.12 -7.88
CA SER A 239 -1.65 -11.35 -8.74
C SER A 239 -2.02 -12.21 -9.95
N THR A 240 -1.89 -11.66 -11.15
CA THR A 240 -2.14 -12.38 -12.41
C THR A 240 -0.86 -12.91 -13.04
N GLY A 241 0.27 -12.24 -12.83
CA GLY A 241 1.59 -12.65 -13.34
C GLY A 241 2.36 -13.60 -12.41
N PRO A 242 3.54 -14.09 -12.84
CA PRO A 242 4.42 -14.92 -12.02
C PRO A 242 4.84 -14.19 -10.74
N THR A 243 4.65 -14.83 -9.60
CA THR A 243 4.85 -14.21 -8.28
C THR A 243 5.84 -15.01 -7.45
N LEU A 244 6.99 -14.43 -7.15
CA LEU A 244 8.01 -14.95 -6.24
C LEU A 244 8.03 -14.09 -4.96
N VAL A 245 7.73 -14.72 -3.83
CA VAL A 245 7.69 -14.04 -2.53
C VAL A 245 8.54 -14.78 -1.51
N GLU A 246 9.40 -14.05 -0.82
CA GLU A 246 10.30 -14.60 0.19
C GLU A 246 10.23 -13.77 1.48
N SER A 247 9.92 -14.41 2.61
CA SER A 247 9.94 -13.77 3.92
C SER A 247 10.73 -14.58 4.94
N SER A 248 11.66 -13.96 5.66
CA SER A 248 12.39 -14.69 6.71
C SER A 248 11.55 -14.90 7.99
N HIS A 249 10.76 -13.92 8.44
CA HIS A 249 10.07 -13.99 9.75
C HIS A 249 8.62 -13.50 9.77
N GLY A 250 8.01 -13.26 8.61
CA GLY A 250 6.64 -12.77 8.52
C GLY A 250 5.70 -13.69 7.74
N SER A 251 4.41 -13.57 8.04
CA SER A 251 3.36 -14.28 7.30
C SER A 251 3.26 -13.79 5.86
N ILE A 252 2.99 -14.71 4.95
CA ILE A 252 2.73 -14.41 3.54
C ILE A 252 1.25 -14.64 3.29
N MET A 253 0.56 -13.63 2.76
CA MET A 253 -0.87 -13.69 2.48
C MET A 253 -1.15 -13.27 1.03
N LEU A 254 -1.78 -14.17 0.26
CA LEU A 254 -2.21 -13.93 -1.12
C LEU A 254 -3.69 -14.23 -1.24
N THR A 255 -4.49 -13.22 -1.59
CA THR A 255 -5.97 -13.34 -1.57
C THR A 255 -6.56 -13.79 -2.92
N ASP A 256 -5.86 -13.51 -4.01
CA ASP A 256 -6.30 -13.84 -5.37
C ASP A 256 -5.08 -14.11 -6.24
N ALA A 257 -4.59 -15.36 -6.21
CA ALA A 257 -3.41 -15.80 -6.96
C ALA A 257 -3.83 -16.57 -8.21
N GLU A 258 -3.83 -15.90 -9.37
CA GLU A 258 -4.14 -16.49 -10.68
C GLU A 258 -2.86 -17.00 -11.39
N GLY A 259 -1.74 -16.29 -11.23
CA GLY A 259 -0.46 -16.64 -11.86
C GLY A 259 0.36 -17.71 -11.12
N PRO A 260 1.48 -18.18 -11.71
CA PRO A 260 2.41 -19.11 -11.04
C PRO A 260 2.94 -18.50 -9.75
N LEU A 261 2.85 -19.24 -8.64
CA LEU A 261 3.20 -18.73 -7.32
C LEU A 261 4.35 -19.54 -6.70
N ARG A 262 5.41 -18.84 -6.31
CA ARG A 262 6.47 -19.40 -5.47
C ARG A 262 6.57 -18.59 -4.19
N ALA A 263 6.15 -19.17 -3.07
CA ALA A 263 6.19 -18.52 -1.77
C ALA A 263 7.08 -19.30 -0.80
N SER A 264 8.03 -18.63 -0.19
CA SER A 264 8.94 -19.22 0.78
C SER A 264 8.97 -18.42 2.07
N THR A 265 8.80 -19.09 3.20
CA THR A 265 9.04 -18.48 4.51
C THR A 265 9.88 -19.35 5.43
N SER A 266 10.75 -18.72 6.23
CA SER A 266 11.48 -19.45 7.28
C SER A 266 10.65 -19.56 8.56
N PHE A 267 10.03 -18.46 8.99
CA PHE A 267 9.16 -18.43 10.17
C PHE A 267 7.90 -17.63 9.84
N GLY A 268 6.75 -18.29 9.81
CA GLY A 268 5.48 -17.64 9.51
C GLY A 268 4.49 -18.54 8.79
N THR A 269 3.24 -18.13 8.81
CA THR A 269 2.16 -18.83 8.10
C THR A 269 2.06 -18.32 6.66
N ILE A 270 1.98 -19.24 5.70
CA ILE A 270 1.60 -18.92 4.33
C ILE A 270 0.10 -19.17 4.19
N THR A 271 -0.66 -18.13 3.84
CA THR A 271 -2.07 -18.26 3.48
C THR A 271 -2.26 -17.86 2.04
N ALA A 272 -2.68 -18.80 1.19
CA ALA A 272 -2.86 -18.57 -0.23
C ALA A 272 -4.29 -18.97 -0.65
N TRP A 273 -5.01 -18.03 -1.24
CA TRP A 273 -6.23 -18.28 -1.97
C TRP A 273 -5.88 -18.40 -3.45
N ILE A 274 -5.85 -19.64 -3.94
CA ILE A 274 -5.54 -19.93 -5.32
C ILE A 274 -6.79 -19.64 -6.15
N ALA A 275 -6.61 -18.86 -7.20
CA ALA A 275 -7.66 -18.56 -8.14
C ALA A 275 -7.50 -19.37 -9.42
N GLU A 276 -8.57 -19.36 -10.21
CA GLU A 276 -8.60 -20.08 -11.47
C GLU A 276 -8.03 -19.17 -12.55
N ALA A 277 -6.97 -19.62 -13.22
CA ALA A 277 -6.45 -18.90 -14.37
C ALA A 277 -7.22 -19.33 -15.63
N GLU A 278 -7.87 -18.40 -16.31
CA GLU A 278 -8.36 -18.64 -17.67
C GLU A 278 -7.20 -18.60 -18.67
N ARG A 279 -6.51 -19.74 -18.86
CA ARG A 279 -5.47 -19.87 -19.88
C ARG A 279 -5.93 -20.71 -21.05
N THR A 280 -6.05 -20.11 -22.24
CA THR A 280 -6.11 -20.84 -23.52
C THR A 280 -7.17 -21.95 -23.56
N GLY A 281 -8.36 -21.70 -23.01
CA GLY A 281 -9.48 -22.67 -23.01
C GLY A 281 -9.29 -23.88 -22.08
N ARG A 282 -8.25 -23.90 -21.22
CA ARG A 282 -8.07 -24.87 -20.13
C ARG A 282 -8.15 -24.15 -18.79
N ARG A 283 -9.07 -24.61 -17.95
CA ARG A 283 -9.23 -24.17 -16.56
C ARG A 283 -8.23 -24.93 -15.69
N GLY A 284 -7.47 -24.23 -14.86
CA GLY A 284 -6.48 -24.86 -13.98
C GLY A 284 -5.67 -23.89 -13.16
N VAL A 285 -4.86 -24.45 -12.26
CA VAL A 285 -3.88 -23.71 -11.43
C VAL A 285 -2.61 -23.50 -12.22
N ALA A 286 -1.94 -22.37 -12.02
CA ALA A 286 -0.57 -22.21 -12.49
C ALA A 286 0.39 -22.95 -11.54
N PRO A 287 1.47 -23.59 -12.03
CA PRO A 287 2.38 -24.36 -11.20
C PRO A 287 2.86 -23.53 -10.02
N SER A 288 2.67 -24.05 -8.81
CA SER A 288 2.87 -23.29 -7.59
C SER A 288 3.63 -24.09 -6.54
N GLU A 289 4.60 -23.46 -5.89
CA GLU A 289 5.45 -24.03 -4.84
C GLU A 289 5.34 -23.17 -3.57
N LEU A 290 4.85 -23.75 -2.48
CA LEU A 290 4.78 -23.09 -1.18
C LEU A 290 5.67 -23.84 -0.19
N ASP A 291 6.72 -23.18 0.30
CA ASP A 291 7.68 -23.72 1.25
C ASP A 291 7.64 -22.95 2.57
N SER A 292 7.45 -23.66 3.69
CA SER A 292 7.62 -23.09 5.03
C SER A 292 8.58 -23.93 5.86
N THR A 293 9.57 -23.29 6.50
CA THR A 293 10.48 -24.01 7.41
C THR A 293 9.78 -24.23 8.76
N GLN A 294 9.29 -23.18 9.38
CA GLN A 294 8.55 -23.26 10.64
C GLN A 294 7.28 -22.40 10.56
N GLY A 295 6.14 -23.07 10.42
CA GLY A 295 4.84 -22.43 10.32
C GLY A 295 3.85 -23.24 9.49
N ASP A 296 2.60 -22.81 9.52
CA ASP A 296 1.54 -23.51 8.79
C ASP A 296 1.45 -23.02 7.34
N ILE A 297 1.01 -23.90 6.45
CA ILE A 297 0.59 -23.53 5.10
C ILE A 297 -0.92 -23.78 5.02
N ILE A 298 -1.67 -22.72 4.74
CA ILE A 298 -3.12 -22.76 4.59
C ILE A 298 -3.45 -22.41 3.14
N VAL A 299 -4.00 -23.35 2.39
CA VAL A 299 -4.39 -23.14 1.00
C VAL A 299 -5.89 -23.26 0.86
N TYR A 300 -6.49 -22.24 0.25
CA TYR A 300 -7.89 -22.24 -0.14
C TYR A 300 -8.00 -22.51 -1.64
N LEU A 301 -8.78 -23.54 -1.99
CA LEU A 301 -8.94 -24.03 -3.35
C LEU A 301 -10.42 -23.96 -3.77
N PRO A 302 -10.75 -23.48 -4.97
CA PRO A 302 -12.09 -23.60 -5.54
C PRO A 302 -12.47 -25.06 -5.76
N ARG A 303 -13.75 -25.40 -5.55
CA ARG A 303 -14.24 -26.78 -5.75
C ARG A 303 -14.12 -27.28 -7.19
N GLU A 304 -14.23 -26.39 -8.17
CA GLU A 304 -14.19 -26.70 -9.61
C GLU A 304 -12.76 -26.81 -10.17
N LEU A 305 -11.74 -26.59 -9.34
CA LEU A 305 -10.36 -26.47 -9.77
C LEU A 305 -9.74 -27.84 -10.09
N SER A 306 -9.15 -27.98 -11.28
CA SER A 306 -8.32 -29.14 -11.65
C SER A 306 -6.87 -28.90 -11.25
N VAL A 307 -6.39 -29.66 -10.26
CA VAL A 307 -5.04 -29.51 -9.70
C VAL A 307 -4.53 -30.82 -9.14
N THR A 308 -3.22 -31.06 -9.26
CA THR A 308 -2.51 -32.15 -8.59
C THR A 308 -1.77 -31.59 -7.40
N ILE A 309 -2.08 -32.04 -6.20
CA ILE A 309 -1.49 -31.55 -4.95
C ILE A 309 -0.49 -32.59 -4.45
N ASP A 310 0.75 -32.17 -4.22
CA ASP A 310 1.77 -32.95 -3.51
C ASP A 310 2.20 -32.15 -2.27
N ALA A 311 1.84 -32.67 -1.10
CA ALA A 311 2.08 -32.02 0.18
C ALA A 311 3.01 -32.86 1.04
N ILE A 312 4.10 -32.28 1.54
CA ILE A 312 5.12 -32.97 2.33
C ILE A 312 5.37 -32.21 3.64
N VAL A 313 5.22 -32.91 4.76
CA VAL A 313 5.68 -32.45 6.09
C VAL A 313 6.91 -33.28 6.47
N ALA A 314 8.08 -32.65 6.48
CA ALA A 314 9.35 -33.37 6.61
C ALA A 314 9.62 -33.89 8.05
N GLN A 315 9.30 -33.11 9.08
CA GLN A 315 9.31 -33.56 10.49
C GLN A 315 7.88 -33.85 10.96
N GLY A 316 7.34 -34.99 10.55
CA GLY A 316 5.96 -35.40 10.82
C GLY A 316 5.63 -35.80 12.26
N GLY A 317 6.55 -35.64 13.23
CA GLY A 317 6.23 -35.83 14.63
C GLY A 317 5.28 -34.72 15.10
N LEU A 318 4.03 -35.07 15.45
CA LEU A 318 2.95 -34.16 15.88
C LEU A 318 2.35 -33.21 14.81
N SER A 319 2.98 -33.05 13.65
CA SER A 319 2.50 -32.16 12.58
C SER A 319 1.60 -32.91 11.60
N HIS A 320 0.39 -32.38 11.34
CA HIS A 320 -0.65 -33.08 10.56
C HIS A 320 -1.03 -32.32 9.28
N ILE A 321 -1.26 -33.08 8.21
CA ILE A 321 -1.87 -32.58 6.98
C ILE A 321 -3.39 -32.73 7.15
N VAL A 322 -4.11 -31.62 7.13
CA VAL A 322 -5.57 -31.57 7.25
C VAL A 322 -6.15 -31.10 5.92
N ALA A 323 -7.05 -31.87 5.36
CA ALA A 323 -7.82 -31.45 4.21
C ALA A 323 -9.30 -31.51 4.56
N ASP A 324 -10.10 -30.64 3.94
CA ASP A 324 -11.56 -30.75 4.02
C ASP A 324 -12.01 -32.14 3.51
N PRO A 325 -13.10 -32.73 4.08
CA PRO A 325 -13.51 -34.11 3.77
C PRO A 325 -13.82 -34.36 2.29
N ASP A 326 -14.18 -33.32 1.57
CA ASP A 326 -14.52 -33.33 0.15
C ASP A 326 -13.27 -33.36 -0.76
N ILE A 327 -12.07 -33.17 -0.20
CA ILE A 327 -10.80 -33.27 -0.93
C ILE A 327 -10.29 -34.72 -0.83
N PRO A 328 -10.20 -35.48 -1.94
CA PRO A 328 -9.83 -36.89 -1.93
C PRO A 328 -8.32 -37.08 -1.74
N ILE A 329 -7.82 -36.80 -0.54
CA ILE A 329 -6.39 -36.84 -0.21
C ILE A 329 -5.93 -38.24 0.21
N LYS A 330 -4.82 -38.70 -0.35
CA LYS A 330 -4.15 -39.96 0.03
C LYS A 330 -2.92 -39.64 0.86
N ILE A 331 -2.96 -39.95 2.15
CA ILE A 331 -1.83 -39.73 3.07
C ILE A 331 -0.98 -40.99 3.16
N SER A 332 0.33 -40.84 3.03
CA SER A 332 1.35 -41.87 3.13
C SER A 332 2.39 -41.50 4.18
N TYR A 333 2.93 -42.51 4.87
CA TYR A 333 3.93 -42.36 5.92
C TYR A 333 5.22 -43.11 5.51
N PRO A 334 6.09 -42.49 4.69
CA PRO A 334 7.31 -43.15 4.19
C PRO A 334 8.39 -43.51 5.24
N GLY A 335 8.08 -43.56 6.55
CA GLY A 335 9.03 -43.90 7.63
C GLY A 335 8.59 -45.08 8.51
N VAL A 336 9.56 -45.80 9.12
CA VAL A 336 9.34 -47.08 9.85
C VAL A 336 8.91 -46.91 11.31
N SER A 337 8.87 -45.68 11.82
CA SER A 337 8.35 -45.33 13.15
C SER A 337 7.61 -44.01 12.99
N GLY A 338 6.47 -43.80 13.67
CA GLY A 338 5.56 -42.65 13.55
C GLY A 338 6.11 -41.23 13.83
N SER A 339 7.38 -40.97 13.51
CA SER A 339 8.12 -39.72 13.59
C SER A 339 8.84 -39.40 12.26
N GLY A 340 8.49 -40.06 11.15
CA GLY A 340 9.05 -39.83 9.81
C GLY A 340 8.30 -38.75 9.02
N PRO A 341 8.73 -38.46 7.78
CA PRO A 341 8.02 -37.53 6.91
C PRO A 341 6.60 -38.02 6.59
N VAL A 342 5.65 -37.10 6.50
CA VAL A 342 4.27 -37.35 6.07
C VAL A 342 4.11 -36.76 4.68
N ARG A 343 3.59 -37.55 3.73
CA ARG A 343 3.33 -37.09 2.37
C ARG A 343 1.89 -37.34 2.00
N ALA A 344 1.23 -36.36 1.42
CA ALA A 344 -0.13 -36.44 0.97
C ALA A 344 -0.24 -36.06 -0.50
N GLU A 345 -0.89 -36.91 -1.28
CA GLU A 345 -1.10 -36.70 -2.71
C GLU A 345 -2.61 -36.67 -3.01
N CYS A 346 -3.03 -35.74 -3.85
CA CYS A 346 -4.42 -35.61 -4.28
C CYS A 346 -4.49 -35.17 -5.74
N GLU A 347 -5.41 -35.76 -6.51
CA GLU A 347 -5.79 -35.26 -7.83
C GLU A 347 -7.23 -34.75 -7.73
N MET A 348 -7.41 -33.44 -7.82
CA MET A 348 -8.73 -32.82 -7.86
C MET A 348 -9.21 -32.67 -9.30
N ASN A 349 -10.49 -32.98 -9.56
CA ASN A 349 -11.17 -32.81 -10.86
C ASN A 349 -10.39 -33.34 -12.09
N GLY A 350 -9.83 -34.54 -11.98
CA GLY A 350 -9.07 -35.20 -13.06
C GLY A 350 -7.58 -34.86 -13.10
N GLY A 351 -7.07 -34.15 -12.09
CA GLY A 351 -5.67 -33.73 -12.01
C GLY A 351 -5.38 -32.51 -12.89
N GLY A 352 -4.19 -31.96 -12.76
CA GLY A 352 -3.79 -30.76 -13.49
C GLY A 352 -2.34 -30.41 -13.24
N GLU A 353 -2.05 -29.10 -13.24
CA GLU A 353 -0.74 -28.59 -12.83
C GLU A 353 -0.44 -28.91 -11.36
N LEU A 354 0.84 -28.96 -11.03
CA LEU A 354 1.32 -29.35 -9.72
C LEU A 354 1.29 -28.17 -8.75
N LEU A 355 0.62 -28.37 -7.61
CA LEU A 355 0.72 -27.56 -6.41
C LEU A 355 1.60 -28.30 -5.40
N HIS A 356 2.85 -27.85 -5.28
CA HIS A 356 3.83 -28.43 -4.37
C HIS A 356 3.82 -27.68 -3.04
N LEU A 357 3.53 -28.38 -1.95
CA LEU A 357 3.49 -27.82 -0.61
C LEU A 357 4.52 -28.52 0.26
N ARG A 358 5.42 -27.76 0.89
CA ARG A 358 6.46 -28.32 1.75
C ARG A 358 6.52 -27.57 3.06
N VAL A 359 6.43 -28.31 4.15
CA VAL A 359 6.67 -27.79 5.49
C VAL A 359 7.75 -28.61 6.17
N LEU A 360 8.74 -27.97 6.80
CA LEU A 360 9.69 -28.69 7.66
C LEU A 360 9.02 -29.03 9.00
N SER A 361 8.49 -28.03 9.71
CA SER A 361 7.73 -28.18 10.95
C SER A 361 6.50 -27.26 10.97
N GLY A 362 5.31 -27.82 11.15
CA GLY A 362 4.02 -27.11 11.03
C GLY A 362 2.98 -27.92 10.25
N ASN A 363 1.77 -27.39 10.14
CA ASN A 363 0.65 -28.07 9.52
C ASN A 363 0.41 -27.60 8.09
N ILE A 364 -0.07 -28.50 7.24
CA ILE A 364 -0.59 -28.14 5.91
C ILE A 364 -2.11 -28.30 5.98
N ILE A 365 -2.84 -27.21 5.74
CA ILE A 365 -4.29 -27.15 5.83
C ILE A 365 -4.85 -26.80 4.45
N LEU A 366 -5.57 -27.73 3.85
CA LEU A 366 -6.27 -27.54 2.57
C LEU A 366 -7.75 -27.34 2.83
N LYS A 367 -8.30 -26.23 2.34
CA LYS A 367 -9.72 -25.89 2.49
C LYS A 367 -10.35 -25.66 1.14
N LEU A 368 -11.57 -26.14 0.96
CA LEU A 368 -12.40 -25.75 -0.16
C LEU A 368 -13.01 -24.38 0.14
N SER A 369 -12.97 -23.50 -0.85
CA SER A 369 -13.58 -22.18 -0.77
C SER A 369 -14.65 -22.04 -1.84
N ASP A 370 -15.91 -22.05 -1.41
CA ASP A 370 -17.05 -21.57 -2.20
C ASP A 370 -17.15 -20.03 -2.15
N ALA A 371 -16.44 -19.41 -1.20
CA ALA A 371 -16.46 -17.97 -0.95
C ALA A 371 -15.86 -17.14 -2.09
N GLN A 372 -15.01 -17.73 -2.95
CA GLN A 372 -14.49 -17.02 -4.12
C GLN A 372 -15.54 -16.79 -5.21
N ALA A 373 -16.54 -17.66 -5.37
CA ALA A 373 -17.64 -17.36 -6.28
C ALA A 373 -18.43 -16.14 -5.79
N ALA A 374 -18.75 -16.09 -4.49
CA ALA A 374 -19.43 -14.97 -3.86
C ALA A 374 -18.58 -13.68 -3.86
N PHE A 375 -17.26 -13.77 -3.60
CA PHE A 375 -16.36 -12.62 -3.62
C PHE A 375 -16.08 -12.11 -5.04
N ARG A 376 -15.96 -12.98 -6.05
CA ARG A 376 -15.87 -12.58 -7.47
C ARG A 376 -17.16 -11.92 -7.92
N THR A 377 -18.33 -12.47 -7.58
CA THR A 377 -19.62 -11.83 -7.87
C THR A 377 -19.73 -10.48 -7.17
N ALA A 378 -19.38 -10.38 -5.89
CA ALA A 378 -19.42 -9.13 -5.14
C ALA A 378 -18.39 -8.09 -5.64
N ALA A 379 -17.18 -8.51 -6.03
CA ALA A 379 -16.16 -7.63 -6.59
C ALA A 379 -16.55 -7.14 -7.99
N GLN A 380 -17.09 -8.02 -8.83
CA GLN A 380 -17.64 -7.65 -10.15
C GLN A 380 -18.85 -6.73 -10.01
N GLU A 381 -19.73 -6.98 -9.05
CA GLU A 381 -20.85 -6.10 -8.73
C GLU A 381 -20.35 -4.74 -8.24
N MET A 382 -19.32 -4.68 -7.39
CA MET A 382 -18.71 -3.43 -6.92
C MET A 382 -18.00 -2.65 -8.02
N ASP A 383 -17.30 -3.31 -8.94
CA ASP A 383 -16.69 -2.67 -10.10
C ASP A 383 -17.75 -2.12 -11.07
N GLN A 384 -18.82 -2.89 -11.32
CA GLN A 384 -19.97 -2.41 -12.08
C GLN A 384 -20.67 -1.24 -11.38
N LEU A 385 -20.83 -1.30 -10.05
CA LEU A 385 -21.43 -0.23 -9.27
C LEU A 385 -20.56 1.03 -9.31
N ARG A 386 -19.24 0.86 -9.26
CA ARG A 386 -18.26 1.96 -9.35
C ARG A 386 -18.30 2.61 -10.73
N GLU A 387 -18.32 1.82 -11.80
CA GLU A 387 -18.48 2.34 -13.16
C GLU A 387 -19.82 3.04 -13.35
N GLN A 388 -20.91 2.50 -12.80
CA GLN A 388 -22.23 3.14 -12.81
C GLN A 388 -22.23 4.46 -12.04
N MET A 389 -21.62 4.50 -10.85
CA MET A 389 -21.51 5.73 -10.05
C MET A 389 -20.60 6.77 -10.72
N GLU A 390 -19.50 6.35 -11.34
CA GLU A 390 -18.60 7.25 -12.09
C GLU A 390 -19.28 7.80 -13.36
N ALA A 391 -20.07 6.97 -14.05
CA ALA A 391 -20.90 7.40 -15.17
C ALA A 391 -22.01 8.36 -14.72
N GLN A 392 -22.66 8.07 -13.59
CA GLN A 392 -23.70 8.93 -13.00
C GLN A 392 -23.13 10.27 -12.54
N THR A 393 -21.93 10.26 -11.94
CA THR A 393 -21.21 11.48 -11.55
C THR A 393 -20.78 12.30 -12.76
N ARG A 394 -20.36 11.64 -13.86
CA ARG A 394 -20.09 12.31 -15.14
C ARG A 394 -21.34 12.92 -15.77
N MET A 395 -22.50 12.24 -15.69
CA MET A 395 -23.76 12.80 -16.17
C MET A 395 -24.21 14.00 -15.32
N LEU A 396 -24.07 13.94 -13.99
CA LEU A 396 -24.38 15.05 -13.09
C LEU A 396 -23.47 16.27 -13.35
N ALA A 397 -22.18 16.03 -13.56
CA ALA A 397 -21.22 17.09 -13.92
C ALA A 397 -21.46 17.68 -15.32
N GLN A 398 -22.04 16.91 -16.24
CA GLN A 398 -22.45 17.41 -17.55
C GLN A 398 -23.79 18.16 -17.48
N SER A 399 -24.72 17.75 -16.60
CA SER A 399 -26.02 18.42 -16.45
C SER A 399 -25.93 19.78 -15.74
N ASP A 400 -24.89 20.02 -14.94
CA ASP A 400 -24.64 21.34 -14.33
C ASP A 400 -24.07 22.38 -15.33
N SER A 401 -23.80 21.99 -16.59
CA SER A 401 -23.28 22.87 -17.65
C SER A 401 -24.36 23.57 -18.49
N GLU A 402 -25.65 23.29 -18.28
CA GLU A 402 -26.75 23.96 -19.00
C GLU A 402 -27.80 24.51 -18.03
N ALA A 403 -27.52 25.67 -17.43
CA ALA A 403 -28.54 26.48 -16.77
C ALA A 403 -29.01 27.61 -17.72
N PRO A 404 -30.31 27.74 -18.01
CA PRO A 404 -30.86 28.87 -18.74
C PRO A 404 -31.02 30.11 -17.83
N MET A 405 -30.92 31.27 -18.47
CA MET A 405 -31.10 32.62 -17.95
C MET A 405 -32.22 32.82 -16.92
N GLY A 406 -31.91 33.55 -15.84
CA GLY A 406 -32.82 34.55 -15.26
C GLY A 406 -33.02 34.50 -13.74
N PHE A 407 -32.39 35.43 -13.01
CA PHE A 407 -32.97 36.46 -12.13
C PHE A 407 -31.80 37.24 -11.48
N PRO A 408 -31.81 38.59 -11.43
CA PRO A 408 -30.76 39.32 -10.73
C PRO A 408 -30.96 39.20 -9.22
N PRO A 409 -29.90 38.97 -8.42
CA PRO A 409 -30.01 38.95 -6.97
C PRO A 409 -30.21 40.38 -6.41
N PRO A 410 -30.86 40.53 -5.24
CA PRO A 410 -31.01 41.81 -4.57
C PRO A 410 -29.66 42.31 -4.01
N PRO A 411 -29.49 43.62 -3.77
CA PRO A 411 -28.20 44.17 -3.35
C PRO A 411 -27.86 43.76 -1.91
N GLU A 412 -26.75 43.03 -1.75
CA GLU A 412 -26.16 42.74 -0.44
C GLU A 412 -25.40 43.96 0.10
N LEU A 413 -25.57 44.23 1.40
CA LEU A 413 -24.80 45.21 2.16
C LEU A 413 -23.31 44.79 2.21
N PRO A 414 -22.36 45.74 2.18
CA PRO A 414 -20.94 45.41 2.14
C PRO A 414 -20.48 44.78 3.47
N GLN A 415 -20.00 43.53 3.41
CA GLN A 415 -19.25 42.92 4.52
C GLN A 415 -17.78 43.38 4.51
N PRO A 416 -17.13 43.54 5.68
CA PRO A 416 -15.72 43.91 5.77
C PRO A 416 -14.81 42.82 5.18
N PRO A 417 -13.63 43.17 4.64
CA PRO A 417 -12.75 42.18 4.03
C PRO A 417 -12.19 41.22 5.10
N GLU A 418 -12.43 39.92 4.91
CA GLU A 418 -11.72 38.87 5.64
C GLU A 418 -10.21 38.93 5.33
N PRO A 419 -9.34 38.71 6.33
CA PRO A 419 -7.91 38.67 6.11
C PRO A 419 -7.54 37.49 5.21
N LEU A 420 -6.75 37.79 4.17
CA LEU A 420 -6.16 36.84 3.23
C LEU A 420 -5.53 35.64 3.98
N GLN A 421 -6.19 34.48 3.92
CA GLN A 421 -5.54 33.22 4.23
C GLN A 421 -4.53 32.90 3.11
N PRO A 422 -3.28 32.54 3.44
CA PRO A 422 -2.33 32.10 2.42
C PRO A 422 -2.85 30.83 1.74
N PRO A 423 -2.52 30.60 0.44
CA PRO A 423 -3.01 29.45 -0.29
C PRO A 423 -2.57 28.17 0.42
N ALA A 424 -3.52 27.29 0.71
CA ALA A 424 -3.26 25.97 1.27
C ALA A 424 -2.27 25.22 0.37
N ALA A 425 -1.16 24.78 0.97
CA ALA A 425 -0.30 23.73 0.43
C ALA A 425 -1.07 22.38 0.39
N PRO A 426 -0.57 21.32 -0.25
CA PRO A 426 -1.36 20.26 -0.89
C PRO A 426 -1.96 19.22 0.08
N GLU A 427 -2.96 19.61 0.88
CA GLU A 427 -3.73 18.66 1.70
C GLU A 427 -4.67 17.78 0.86
N GLN A 428 -5.03 18.21 -0.35
CA GLN A 428 -5.87 17.44 -1.27
C GLN A 428 -5.17 16.19 -1.83
N PHE A 429 -3.84 16.21 -1.93
CA PHE A 429 -3.07 15.04 -2.34
C PHE A 429 -3.04 14.00 -1.22
N GLN A 430 -2.69 14.40 0.01
CA GLN A 430 -2.73 13.51 1.17
C GLN A 430 -4.14 12.91 1.41
N SER A 431 -5.20 13.72 1.30
CA SER A 431 -6.58 13.27 1.53
C SER A 431 -7.10 12.26 0.49
N ARG A 432 -6.66 12.34 -0.77
CA ARG A 432 -7.00 11.34 -1.81
C ARG A 432 -6.19 10.06 -1.65
N PHE A 433 -4.95 10.16 -1.17
CA PHE A 433 -4.08 9.01 -0.91
C PHE A 433 -4.46 8.27 0.37
N ASP A 434 -4.93 8.97 1.40
CA ASP A 434 -5.55 8.38 2.58
C ASP A 434 -6.84 7.64 2.19
N GLN A 435 -7.64 8.18 1.26
CA GLN A 435 -8.81 7.44 0.73
C GLN A 435 -8.43 6.20 -0.09
N LEU A 436 -7.29 6.19 -0.78
CA LEU A 436 -6.80 5.02 -1.52
C LEU A 436 -6.17 3.99 -0.58
N THR A 437 -5.49 4.43 0.47
CA THR A 437 -4.94 3.59 1.55
C THR A 437 -6.06 3.01 2.41
N ASP A 438 -7.07 3.81 2.76
CA ASP A 438 -8.30 3.38 3.42
C ASP A 438 -9.08 2.41 2.53
N ARG A 439 -9.11 2.59 1.20
CA ARG A 439 -9.73 1.63 0.28
C ARG A 439 -8.92 0.35 0.12
N VAL A 440 -7.59 0.41 0.17
CA VAL A 440 -6.74 -0.79 0.19
C VAL A 440 -6.86 -1.47 1.55
N GLU A 441 -6.90 -0.77 2.68
CA GLU A 441 -7.13 -1.36 4.00
C GLU A 441 -8.57 -1.91 4.17
N GLU A 442 -9.60 -1.20 3.70
CA GLU A 442 -11.01 -1.64 3.69
C GLU A 442 -11.25 -2.78 2.69
N PHE A 443 -10.51 -2.85 1.59
CA PHE A 443 -10.57 -3.95 0.63
C PHE A 443 -9.83 -5.19 1.12
N PHE A 444 -8.79 -5.03 1.96
CA PHE A 444 -7.95 -6.14 2.42
C PHE A 444 -8.40 -6.82 3.71
N TRP A 445 -9.17 -6.16 4.55
CA TRP A 445 -9.68 -6.79 5.76
C TRP A 445 -11.09 -6.29 6.05
N GLY A 446 -12.04 -7.21 6.13
CA GLY A 446 -13.29 -7.00 6.88
C GLY A 446 -13.06 -6.74 8.38
N GLY A 447 -11.89 -6.24 8.79
CA GLY A 447 -11.54 -5.81 10.13
C GLY A 447 -10.09 -6.04 10.52
N ILE A 448 -9.54 -5.13 11.33
CA ILE A 448 -8.18 -5.21 11.90
C ILE A 448 -8.13 -6.41 12.86
N GLU A 449 -7.11 -7.26 12.76
CA GLU A 449 -6.93 -8.36 13.72
C GLU A 449 -6.46 -7.79 15.07
N VAL A 450 -7.30 -7.93 16.09
CA VAL A 450 -7.02 -7.47 17.46
C VAL A 450 -6.92 -8.69 18.37
N ASP A 451 -5.90 -8.70 19.23
CA ASP A 451 -5.68 -9.78 20.17
C ASP A 451 -6.93 -10.00 21.07
N SER A 452 -7.17 -11.28 21.38
CA SER A 452 -8.33 -11.73 22.16
C SER A 452 -8.49 -10.95 23.47
N ASP A 453 -7.41 -10.80 24.24
CA ASP A 453 -7.46 -10.22 25.58
C ASP A 453 -7.78 -8.72 25.58
N THR A 454 -7.25 -7.99 24.60
CA THR A 454 -7.55 -6.57 24.40
C THR A 454 -8.99 -6.38 23.95
N GLN A 455 -9.51 -7.24 23.08
CA GLN A 455 -10.87 -7.11 22.59
C GLN A 455 -11.91 -7.58 23.61
N GLN A 456 -11.59 -8.58 24.44
CA GLN A 456 -12.43 -9.03 25.55
C GLN A 456 -12.71 -7.91 26.56
N LYS A 457 -11.75 -7.01 26.80
CA LYS A 457 -11.91 -5.84 27.70
C LYS A 457 -12.91 -4.81 27.19
N LYS A 458 -13.23 -4.85 25.89
CA LYS A 458 -14.22 -3.97 25.26
C LYS A 458 -15.61 -4.59 25.19
N LEU A 459 -15.84 -5.77 25.78
CA LEU A 459 -17.16 -6.39 25.79
C LEU A 459 -18.12 -5.58 26.66
N VAL A 460 -19.18 -5.06 26.05
CA VAL A 460 -20.21 -4.22 26.70
C VAL A 460 -21.41 -5.06 27.13
N HIS A 461 -21.77 -6.08 26.34
CA HIS A 461 -22.87 -6.98 26.65
C HIS A 461 -22.46 -8.42 26.38
N LYS A 462 -22.65 -9.29 27.37
CA LYS A 462 -22.33 -10.72 27.31
C LYS A 462 -23.58 -11.54 27.63
N VAL A 463 -23.86 -12.53 26.78
CA VAL A 463 -24.85 -13.58 27.03
C VAL A 463 -24.09 -14.88 27.29
N GLU A 464 -24.38 -15.55 28.41
CA GLU A 464 -23.76 -16.85 28.73
C GLU A 464 -24.36 -17.96 27.87
N ALA A 465 -23.51 -18.89 27.43
CA ALA A 465 -23.95 -20.01 26.61
C ALA A 465 -24.80 -21.00 27.40
N VAL A 466 -25.94 -21.39 26.83
CA VAL A 466 -26.81 -22.41 27.43
C VAL A 466 -26.24 -23.78 27.12
N TYR A 467 -25.89 -24.53 28.15
CA TYR A 467 -25.37 -25.89 27.99
C TYR A 467 -26.44 -26.82 27.40
N PRO A 468 -26.23 -27.43 26.22
CA PRO A 468 -27.23 -28.28 25.57
C PRO A 468 -27.59 -29.51 26.40
N ASP A 469 -28.88 -29.84 26.52
CA ASP A 469 -29.33 -30.99 27.30
C ASP A 469 -28.77 -32.33 26.78
N LEU A 470 -28.59 -32.43 25.45
CA LEU A 470 -27.95 -33.60 24.82
C LEU A 470 -26.50 -33.76 25.25
N ALA A 471 -25.72 -32.66 25.26
CA ALA A 471 -24.35 -32.67 25.75
C ALA A 471 -24.28 -32.98 27.25
N ARG A 472 -25.26 -32.50 28.04
CA ARG A 472 -25.34 -32.77 29.48
C ARG A 472 -25.62 -34.24 29.78
N GLN A 473 -26.54 -34.85 29.03
CA GLN A 473 -26.87 -36.27 29.16
C GLN A 473 -25.72 -37.18 28.68
N ALA A 474 -24.96 -36.72 27.68
CA ALA A 474 -23.81 -37.44 27.12
C ALA A 474 -22.49 -37.19 27.88
N GLY A 475 -22.46 -36.27 28.84
CA GLY A 475 -21.25 -35.95 29.61
C GLY A 475 -20.16 -35.23 28.82
N ILE A 476 -20.53 -34.46 27.79
CA ILE A 476 -19.59 -33.84 26.83
C ILE A 476 -19.17 -32.45 27.31
N GLU A 477 -17.95 -32.33 27.82
CA GLU A 477 -17.33 -31.06 28.24
C GLU A 477 -16.26 -30.59 27.23
N GLY A 478 -15.91 -29.31 27.27
CA GLY A 478 -14.81 -28.80 26.45
C GLY A 478 -14.86 -27.29 26.20
N THR A 479 -13.82 -26.79 25.53
CA THR A 479 -13.69 -25.39 25.14
C THR A 479 -13.99 -25.24 23.65
N VAL A 480 -14.86 -24.30 23.32
CA VAL A 480 -15.14 -23.88 21.94
C VAL A 480 -14.38 -22.59 21.66
N VAL A 481 -13.62 -22.55 20.58
CA VAL A 481 -12.92 -21.34 20.10
C VAL A 481 -13.59 -20.84 18.84
N LEU A 482 -14.06 -19.59 18.85
CA LEU A 482 -14.73 -18.93 17.72
C LEU A 482 -13.89 -17.76 17.21
N ARG A 483 -13.80 -17.59 15.90
CA ARG A 483 -13.35 -16.34 15.26
C ARG A 483 -14.57 -15.45 15.02
N LEU A 484 -14.49 -14.20 15.46
CA LEU A 484 -15.55 -13.19 15.35
C LEU A 484 -15.12 -12.06 14.41
N GLU A 485 -16.09 -11.55 13.67
CA GLU A 485 -16.03 -10.28 12.96
C GLU A 485 -16.96 -9.29 13.68
N ILE A 486 -16.36 -8.23 14.21
CA ILE A 486 -17.03 -7.16 14.95
C ILE A 486 -17.06 -5.92 14.05
N ASP A 487 -18.25 -5.41 13.77
CA ASP A 487 -18.47 -4.27 12.89
C ASP A 487 -18.16 -2.92 13.58
N LYS A 488 -18.15 -1.83 12.81
CA LYS A 488 -17.85 -0.44 13.24
C LYS A 488 -18.73 0.03 14.41
N ASP A 489 -19.92 -0.55 14.57
CA ASP A 489 -20.88 -0.26 15.62
C ASP A 489 -20.75 -1.17 16.86
N GLY A 490 -19.82 -2.14 16.84
CA GLY A 490 -19.58 -3.09 17.91
C GLY A 490 -20.48 -4.34 17.86
N THR A 491 -21.26 -4.53 16.80
CA THR A 491 -22.08 -5.73 16.58
C THR A 491 -21.23 -6.88 16.04
N VAL A 492 -21.49 -8.11 16.49
CA VAL A 492 -20.90 -9.31 15.90
C VAL A 492 -21.70 -9.66 14.65
N ARG A 493 -21.05 -9.68 13.47
CA ARG A 493 -21.72 -9.99 12.18
C ARG A 493 -21.29 -11.32 11.57
N GLY A 494 -20.06 -11.76 11.85
CA GLY A 494 -19.51 -13.00 11.33
C GLY A 494 -18.94 -13.86 12.45
N MET A 495 -19.20 -15.16 12.42
CA MET A 495 -18.65 -16.12 13.37
C MET A 495 -18.20 -17.39 12.65
N LYS A 496 -17.00 -17.87 12.97
CA LYS A 496 -16.47 -19.14 12.46
C LYS A 496 -15.91 -19.97 13.59
N VAL A 497 -16.35 -21.22 13.70
CA VAL A 497 -15.79 -22.17 14.66
C VAL A 497 -14.36 -22.51 14.25
N LEU A 498 -13.40 -22.24 15.13
CA LEU A 498 -12.00 -22.61 14.94
C LEU A 498 -11.70 -23.98 15.56
N SER A 499 -12.32 -24.28 16.71
CA SER A 499 -12.15 -25.54 17.45
C SER A 499 -13.29 -25.76 18.44
N GLY A 500 -13.58 -27.01 18.80
CA GLY A 500 -14.63 -27.39 19.77
C GLY A 500 -15.58 -28.47 19.25
N GLU A 501 -16.25 -29.17 20.16
CA GLU A 501 -17.21 -30.22 19.79
C GLU A 501 -18.45 -29.60 19.10
N PRO A 502 -18.94 -30.12 17.96
CA PRO A 502 -20.04 -29.51 17.20
C PRO A 502 -21.30 -29.23 18.02
N VAL A 503 -21.65 -30.12 18.96
CA VAL A 503 -22.82 -29.95 19.85
C VAL A 503 -22.67 -28.75 20.78
N LEU A 504 -21.44 -28.46 21.24
CA LEU A 504 -21.14 -27.29 22.07
C LEU A 504 -20.93 -26.03 21.22
N ALA A 505 -20.42 -26.19 20.00
CA ALA A 505 -20.11 -25.09 19.09
C ALA A 505 -21.36 -24.31 18.69
N GLN A 506 -22.48 -24.98 18.42
CA GLN A 506 -23.75 -24.29 18.11
C GLN A 506 -24.23 -23.44 19.29
N ALA A 507 -24.20 -23.99 20.51
CA ALA A 507 -24.60 -23.26 21.71
C ALA A 507 -23.71 -22.06 22.01
N ALA A 508 -22.41 -22.16 21.68
CA ALA A 508 -21.49 -21.05 21.79
C ALA A 508 -21.79 -19.95 20.75
N MET A 509 -22.08 -20.31 19.50
CA MET A 509 -22.43 -19.36 18.45
C MET A 509 -23.73 -18.60 18.77
N ASP A 510 -24.78 -19.30 19.20
CA ASP A 510 -26.07 -18.69 19.56
C ASP A 510 -25.91 -17.63 20.68
N ALA A 511 -25.02 -17.90 21.65
CA ALA A 511 -24.74 -16.96 22.73
C ALA A 511 -23.95 -15.74 22.24
N VAL A 512 -22.92 -15.96 21.41
CA VAL A 512 -22.00 -14.92 20.95
C VAL A 512 -22.62 -13.99 19.91
N GLU A 513 -23.62 -14.43 19.16
CA GLU A 513 -24.43 -13.58 18.26
C GLU A 513 -25.05 -12.37 19.00
N HIS A 514 -25.39 -12.58 20.28
CA HIS A 514 -26.04 -11.58 21.12
C HIS A 514 -25.05 -10.71 21.91
N TRP A 515 -23.75 -10.87 21.67
CA TRP A 515 -22.72 -10.04 22.30
C TRP A 515 -22.64 -8.66 21.63
N ARG A 516 -22.17 -7.67 22.40
CA ARG A 516 -21.88 -6.32 21.92
C ARG A 516 -20.55 -5.85 22.48
N TYR A 517 -19.72 -5.29 21.62
CA TYR A 517 -18.44 -4.70 21.97
C TYR A 517 -18.50 -3.18 21.87
N ALA A 518 -17.61 -2.48 22.58
CA ALA A 518 -17.37 -1.07 22.35
C ALA A 518 -16.62 -0.91 21.01
N PRO A 519 -17.03 0.02 20.14
CA PRO A 519 -16.37 0.27 18.86
C PRO A 519 -14.85 0.45 19.01
N THR A 520 -14.08 -0.26 18.19
CA THR A 520 -12.63 -0.02 18.11
C THR A 520 -12.38 1.17 17.20
N VAL A 521 -11.71 2.19 17.74
CA VAL A 521 -11.41 3.44 17.04
C VAL A 521 -9.93 3.47 16.68
N LEU A 522 -9.62 3.66 15.40
CA LEU A 522 -8.27 3.87 14.90
C LEU A 522 -8.23 5.25 14.23
N ASN A 523 -7.26 6.11 14.58
CA ASN A 523 -7.13 7.47 14.06
C ASN A 523 -8.43 8.32 14.15
N GLY A 524 -9.22 8.13 15.22
CA GLY A 524 -10.48 8.84 15.45
C GLY A 524 -11.69 8.30 14.67
N ARG A 525 -11.55 7.21 13.90
CA ARG A 525 -12.64 6.57 13.14
C ARG A 525 -12.91 5.14 13.62
N PRO A 526 -14.18 4.69 13.72
CA PRO A 526 -14.51 3.29 14.03
C PRO A 526 -14.14 2.36 12.88
N VAL A 527 -13.54 1.21 13.20
CA VAL A 527 -13.08 0.20 12.24
C VAL A 527 -13.61 -1.18 12.61
N ASN A 528 -13.75 -2.07 11.62
CA ASN A 528 -14.10 -3.46 11.86
C ASN A 528 -12.94 -4.18 12.56
N VAL A 529 -13.24 -5.23 13.31
CA VAL A 529 -12.24 -6.03 14.04
C VAL A 529 -12.48 -7.51 13.85
N LEU A 530 -11.41 -8.24 13.53
CA LEU A 530 -11.37 -9.70 13.60
C LEU A 530 -10.70 -10.11 14.91
N THR A 531 -11.34 -10.98 15.69
CA THR A 531 -10.77 -11.49 16.95
C THR A 531 -11.18 -12.94 17.19
N SER A 532 -10.58 -13.60 18.19
CA SER A 532 -10.97 -14.95 18.59
C SER A 532 -11.43 -14.96 20.04
N VAL A 533 -12.44 -15.77 20.37
CA VAL A 533 -12.97 -15.92 21.74
C VAL A 533 -13.08 -17.40 22.11
N SER A 534 -12.87 -17.69 23.39
CA SER A 534 -12.99 -19.04 23.95
C SER A 534 -14.17 -19.12 24.92
N ILE A 535 -15.04 -20.12 24.74
CA ILE A 535 -16.19 -20.42 25.61
C ILE A 535 -15.98 -21.80 26.22
N GLU A 536 -15.98 -21.88 27.55
CA GLU A 536 -15.79 -23.13 28.28
C GLU A 536 -17.13 -23.72 28.74
N PHE A 537 -17.32 -25.02 28.51
CA PHE A 537 -18.47 -25.79 28.97
C PHE A 537 -18.03 -26.84 29.99
N HIS A 538 -18.41 -26.64 31.25
CA HIS A 538 -18.17 -27.57 32.36
C HIS A 538 -19.51 -28.02 32.97
N LEU A 539 -19.64 -29.30 33.31
CA LEU A 539 -20.76 -29.82 34.08
C LEU A 539 -20.63 -29.35 35.52
N LYS A 540 -21.71 -28.81 36.06
CA LYS A 540 -21.79 -28.40 37.47
C LYS A 540 -22.26 -29.53 38.37
#